data_AF-A0A918DMA2-F1
#
_entry.id   AF-A0A918DMA2-F1
#
_cell.length_a   1.000
_cell.length_b   1.000
_cell.length_c   1.000
_cell.angle_alpha   90.00
_cell.angle_beta   90.00
_cell.angle_gamma   90.00
#
_symmetry.space_group_name_H-M   'P 1'
#
loop_
_entity.id
_entity.type
_entity.pdbx_description
1 polymer ?
#
loop_
_entity_poly.entity_id
_entity_poly.type
_entity_poly.pdbx_seq_one_letter_code
_entity_poly.pdbx_strand_id
1 'polypeptide(L)' 'MLTGATSGKSYRCPGCDQEIAAGQPHLVCWPNWTGGDEERRHWHRACWRKRLDRGPGRSRY' A
#
# COMPACT_ATOMS: atom_id res chain seq x y z
N MET A 1 -14.39 -19.05 -6.42
CA MET A 1 -13.14 -18.79 -5.67
C MET A 1 -12.76 -17.34 -5.97
N LEU A 2 -12.87 -16.44 -4.98
CA LEU A 2 -12.54 -15.03 -5.18
C LEU A 2 -11.01 -14.89 -5.14
N THR A 3 -10.36 -15.08 -6.29
CA THR A 3 -8.97 -14.68 -6.45
C THR A 3 -8.96 -13.15 -6.47
N GLY A 4 -8.38 -12.53 -5.44
CA GLY A 4 -8.23 -11.07 -5.31
C GLY A 4 -7.31 -10.43 -6.35
N ALA A 5 -7.38 -10.88 -7.61
CA ALA A 5 -6.61 -10.42 -8.75
C ALA A 5 -7.44 -9.49 -9.66
N THR A 6 -8.54 -8.91 -9.18
CA THR A 6 -9.40 -8.03 -9.98
C THR A 6 -9.05 -6.55 -9.81
N SER A 7 -7.96 -6.15 -10.44
CA SER A 7 -7.85 -4.83 -11.06
C SER A 7 -6.51 -4.74 -11.76
N GLY A 8 -6.51 -4.62 -13.09
CA GLY A 8 -5.34 -4.16 -13.85
C GLY A 8 -4.94 -2.71 -13.53
N LYS A 9 -5.36 -2.16 -12.39
CA LYS A 9 -4.94 -0.85 -11.90
C LYS A 9 -3.62 -1.01 -11.17
N SER A 10 -2.61 -0.30 -11.65
CA SER A 10 -1.40 -0.02 -10.87
C SER A 10 -1.79 0.78 -9.62
N TYR A 11 -1.38 0.32 -8.45
CA TYR A 11 -1.62 1.04 -7.19
C TYR A 11 -0.36 1.71 -6.69
N ARG A 12 -0.46 2.92 -6.12
CA ARG A 12 0.71 3.65 -5.61
C ARG A 12 1.02 3.29 -4.17
N CYS A 13 2.27 2.91 -3.91
CA CYS A 13 2.74 2.61 -2.56
C CYS A 13 3.15 3.89 -1.82
N PRO A 14 2.53 4.26 -0.69
CA PRO A 14 2.83 5.52 0.02
C PRO A 14 4.20 5.55 0.70
N GLY A 15 4.84 4.41 0.94
CA GLY A 15 6.17 4.35 1.59
C GLY A 15 7.36 4.48 0.64
N CYS A 16 7.14 4.44 -0.67
CA CYS A 16 8.19 4.58 -1.68
C CYS A 16 7.73 5.31 -2.94
N ASP A 17 6.48 5.72 -3.00
CA ASP A 17 5.85 6.43 -4.10
C ASP A 17 5.82 5.67 -5.46
N GLN A 18 6.23 4.40 -5.46
CA GLN A 18 6.26 3.54 -6.64
C GLN A 18 4.94 2.82 -6.90
N GLU A 19 4.70 2.52 -8.16
CA GLU A 19 3.55 1.72 -8.61
C GLU A 19 3.74 0.24 -8.34
N ILE A 20 2.68 -0.39 -7.83
CA ILE A 20 2.53 -1.82 -7.61
C ILE A 20 1.79 -2.35 -8.83
N ALA A 21 2.51 -3.03 -9.72
CA ALA A 21 1.94 -3.67 -10.90
C ALA A 21 1.00 -4.83 -10.50
N ALA A 22 0.00 -5.10 -11.34
CA ALA A 22 -0.86 -6.27 -11.19
C ALA A 22 -0.01 -7.55 -11.28
N GLY A 23 -0.16 -8.43 -10.28
CA GLY A 23 0.66 -9.64 -10.12
C GLY A 23 1.87 -9.49 -9.18
N GLN A 24 2.25 -8.26 -8.79
CA GLN A 24 3.29 -8.06 -7.78
C GLN A 24 2.71 -8.36 -6.38
N PRO A 25 3.37 -9.20 -5.55
CA PRO A 25 2.93 -9.49 -4.20
C PRO A 25 2.97 -8.23 -3.32
N HIS A 26 1.79 -7.77 -2.89
CA HIS A 26 1.60 -6.58 -2.08
C HIS A 26 0.65 -6.83 -0.92
N LEU A 27 0.57 -5.86 -0.01
CA LEU A 27 -0.28 -5.87 1.17
C LEU A 27 -1.30 -4.75 1.05
N VAL A 28 -2.53 -5.04 1.41
CA VAL A 28 -3.59 -4.03 1.55
C VAL A 28 -3.73 -3.72 3.03
N CYS A 29 -3.72 -2.44 3.37
CA CYS A 29 -3.92 -1.97 4.73
C CYS A 29 -5.13 -1.04 4.77
N TRP A 30 -5.97 -1.25 5.78
CA TRP A 30 -7.10 -0.42 6.11
C TRP A 30 -6.76 0.45 7.32
N PRO A 31 -7.18 1.72 7.33
CA PRO A 31 -7.21 2.51 8.54
C PRO A 31 -8.05 1.85 9.63
N ASN A 32 -7.63 1.94 10.89
CA ASN A 32 -8.34 1.37 12.04
C ASN A 32 -9.49 2.28 12.55
N TRP A 33 -10.13 3.07 11.68
CA TRP A 33 -11.26 3.91 12.05
C TRP A 33 -12.52 3.49 11.29
N THR A 34 -13.68 3.68 11.93
CA THR A 34 -14.98 3.25 11.40
C THR A 34 -15.32 4.01 10.12
N GLY A 35 -15.44 3.31 8.99
CA GLY A 35 -15.64 3.90 7.65
C GLY A 35 -14.34 4.12 6.86
N GLY A 36 -13.18 3.82 7.45
CA GLY A 36 -11.90 3.84 6.73
C GLY A 36 -11.72 2.68 5.75
N ASP A 37 -12.67 1.74 5.69
CA ASP A 37 -12.53 0.57 4.85
C ASP A 37 -12.49 0.92 3.36
N GLU A 38 -13.03 2.07 2.95
CA GLU A 38 -12.93 2.57 1.57
C GLU A 38 -11.55 3.16 1.26
N GLU A 39 -10.82 3.61 2.28
CA GLU A 39 -9.49 4.22 2.17
C GLU A 39 -8.37 3.16 2.21
N ARG A 40 -8.55 2.08 1.44
CA ARG A 40 -7.62 0.95 1.35
C ARG A 40 -6.30 1.39 0.71
N ARG A 41 -5.20 1.35 1.47
CA ARG A 41 -3.86 1.69 0.95
C ARG A 41 -3.09 0.44 0.59
N HIS A 42 -2.44 0.47 -0.56
CA HIS A 42 -1.67 -0.65 -1.09
C HIS A 42 -0.18 -0.42 -0.82
N TRP A 43 0.49 -1.42 -0.27
CA TRP A 43 1.88 -1.35 0.13
C TRP A 43 2.67 -2.52 -0.43
N HIS A 44 3.89 -2.27 -0.90
CA HIS A 44 4.86 -3.35 -1.08
C HIS A 44 5.14 -4.05 0.26
N ARG A 45 5.33 -5.38 0.25
CA ARG A 45 5.66 -6.16 1.45
C ARG A 45 6.88 -5.60 2.20
N ALA A 46 7.91 -5.18 1.46
CA ALA A 46 9.12 -4.58 2.03
C ALA A 46 8.86 -3.18 2.59
N CYS A 47 8.11 -2.34 1.87
CA CYS A 47 7.78 -0.99 2.31
C CYS A 47 6.88 -1.00 3.55
N TRP A 48 5.93 -1.93 3.64
CA TRP A 48 5.09 -2.13 4.81
C TRP A 48 5.88 -2.52 6.06
N ARG A 49 6.86 -3.43 5.91
CA ARG A 49 7.75 -3.82 7.02
C ARG A 49 8.63 -2.66 7.49
N LYS A 50 9.07 -1.81 6.57
CA LYS A 50 9.85 -0.60 6.89
C LYS A 50 8.98 0.65 7.06
N ARG A 51 7.66 0.55 7.21
CA ARG A 51 6.78 1.74 7.23
C ARG A 51 7.03 2.68 8.42
N LEU A 52 7.51 2.14 9.53
CA LEU A 52 7.84 2.90 10.73
C LEU A 52 9.20 3.62 10.56
N ASP A 53 10.14 2.98 9.87
CA ASP A 53 11.45 3.53 9.52
C ASP A 53 11.36 4.57 8.39
N ARG A 54 10.46 4.33 7.44
CA ARG A 54 10.11 5.18 6.29
C ARG A 54 8.88 6.05 6.53
N GLY A 55 8.44 6.20 7.78
CA GLY A 55 7.28 7.03 8.12
C GLY A 55 7.45 8.46 7.59
N PRO A 56 6.36 9.23 7.40
CA PRO A 56 6.36 10.53 6.72
C PRO A 56 7.12 11.62 7.50
N GLY A 57 8.44 11.49 7.58
CA GLY A 57 9.30 12.32 8.42
C GLY A 57 10.70 12.53 7.86
N ARG A 58 10.94 12.27 6.56
CA ARG A 58 12.20 12.66 5.92
C ARG A 58 12.09 12.91 4.41
N SER A 59 11.19 13.80 4.01
CA SER A 59 11.58 14.75 2.94
C SER A 59 12.31 15.88 3.67
N ARG A 60 13.62 15.71 3.83
CA ARG A 60 14.51 16.74 4.38
C ARG A 60 15.00 17.57 3.20
N TYR A 61 14.12 18.43 2.71
CA TYR A 61 14.55 19.70 2.10
C TYR A 61 14.60 20.73 3.21
#